data_AF-A0A938KM39-F1
#
_entry.id   AF-A0A938KM39-F1
#
_cell.length_a   1.000
_cell.length_b   1.000
_cell.length_c   1.000
_cell.angle_alpha   90.00
_cell.angle_beta   90.00
_cell.angle_gamma   90.00
#
_symmetry.space_group_name_H-M   'P 1'
#
loop_
_entity.id
_entity.type
_entity.pdbx_description
1 polymer ?
#
loop_
_entity_poly.entity_id
_entity_poly.type
_entity_poly.pdbx_seq_one_letter_code
_entity_poly.pdbx_strand_id
1 'polypeptide(L)'
;MKPGLIRLARGCADVVFPPICVHCRALVEEAEPGREGAPVFRHVCARCAVQVEAVRPPHCTTCGHPFYGVVEGERICVKCQGLDPAFGEGRTAVLFKGAARALVIELKYHRG
;
A
#
# COMPACT_ATOMS: atom_id res chain seq x y z
N MET A 1 7.83 22.26 22.87
CA MET A 1 8.95 21.34 23.17
C MET A 1 10.07 21.57 22.16
N LYS A 2 11.33 21.66 22.58
CA LYS A 2 12.46 21.93 21.67
C LYS A 2 12.58 20.76 20.66
N PRO A 3 12.69 21.02 19.34
CA PRO A 3 12.70 19.97 18.31
C PRO A 3 13.81 18.92 18.52
N GLY A 4 14.93 19.29 19.15
CA GLY A 4 15.99 18.34 19.53
C GLY A 4 15.57 17.30 20.57
N LEU A 5 14.71 17.66 21.54
CA LEU A 5 14.24 16.73 22.58
C LEU A 5 13.31 15.65 22.00
N ILE A 6 12.46 16.03 21.04
CA ILE A 6 11.55 15.11 20.36
C ILE A 6 12.35 14.10 19.51
N ARG A 7 13.41 14.54 18.82
CA ARG A 7 14.28 13.65 18.03
C ARG A 7 15.03 12.65 18.90
N LEU A 8 15.58 13.10 20.03
CA LEU A 8 16.28 12.21 20.96
C LEU A 8 15.34 11.15 21.55
N ALA A 9 14.14 11.58 21.98
CA ALA A 9 13.13 10.66 22.50
C ALA A 9 12.69 9.62 21.47
N ARG A 10 12.55 10.03 20.20
CA ARG A 10 12.22 9.12 19.09
C ARG A 10 13.33 8.08 18.86
N GLY A 11 14.59 8.54 18.76
CA GLY A 11 15.73 7.63 18.57
C GLY A 11 15.88 6.61 19.70
N CYS A 12 15.66 7.01 20.97
CA CYS A 12 15.63 6.06 22.09
C CYS A 12 14.46 5.07 21.97
N ALA A 13 13.28 5.53 21.54
CA ALA A 13 12.13 4.66 21.32
C ALA A 13 12.40 3.65 20.20
N ASP A 14 13.07 4.05 19.11
CA ASP A 14 13.38 3.18 17.97
C ASP A 14 14.41 2.09 18.30
N VAL A 15 15.23 2.26 19.35
CA VAL A 15 16.09 1.18 19.89
C VAL A 15 15.25 0.06 20.52
N VAL A 16 14.20 0.42 21.26
CA VAL A 16 13.34 -0.54 21.96
C VAL A 16 12.23 -1.08 21.04
N PHE A 17 11.73 -0.22 20.16
CA PHE A 17 10.62 -0.46 19.25
C PHE A 17 11.02 -0.07 17.83
N PRO A 18 11.91 -0.85 17.19
CA PRO A 18 12.42 -0.51 15.87
C PRO A 18 11.28 -0.39 14.85
N PRO A 19 11.35 0.57 13.90
CA PRO A 19 10.38 0.72 12.85
C PRO A 19 10.57 -0.40 11.82
N ILE A 20 9.92 -1.54 12.07
CA ILE A 20 10.08 -2.75 11.27
C ILE A 20 9.02 -2.81 10.16
N CYS A 21 9.46 -3.10 8.94
CA CYS A 21 8.61 -3.29 7.76
C CYS A 21 7.68 -4.49 7.95
N VAL A 22 6.37 -4.30 7.78
CA VAL A 22 5.37 -5.36 7.99
C VAL A 22 5.50 -6.51 6.98
N HIS A 23 6.17 -6.28 5.85
CA HIS A 23 6.32 -7.30 4.80
C HIS A 23 7.60 -8.12 4.95
N CYS A 24 8.77 -7.46 4.96
CA CYS A 24 10.07 -8.15 4.94
C CYS A 24 10.83 -8.11 6.26
N ARG A 25 10.28 -7.44 7.28
CA ARG A 25 10.88 -7.26 8.61
C ARG A 25 12.22 -6.52 8.66
N ALA A 26 12.66 -5.90 7.56
CA ALA A 26 13.78 -4.96 7.57
C ALA A 26 13.39 -3.64 8.26
N LEU A 27 14.38 -2.84 8.67
CA LEU A 27 14.14 -1.48 9.13
C LEU A 27 13.53 -0.62 8.03
N VAL A 28 12.57 0.21 8.39
CA VAL A 28 11.96 1.22 7.53
C VAL A 28 12.84 2.46 7.53
N GLU A 29 13.05 3.04 6.35
CA GLU A 29 13.88 4.22 6.17
C GLU A 29 13.25 5.44 6.87
N GLU A 30 14.04 6.17 7.64
CA GLU A 30 13.58 7.39 8.31
C GLU A 30 13.56 8.59 7.36
N ALA A 31 12.66 9.54 7.64
CA ALA A 31 12.66 10.84 7.01
C ALA A 31 13.88 11.65 7.47
N GLU A 32 14.89 11.79 6.61
CA GLU A 32 15.94 12.79 6.83
C GLU A 32 15.32 14.21 6.78
N PRO A 33 15.38 15.00 7.87
CA PRO A 33 14.84 16.35 7.85
C PRO A 33 15.63 17.23 6.89
N GLY A 34 14.93 17.82 5.91
CA GLY A 34 15.54 18.67 4.87
C GLY A 34 15.71 17.97 3.51
N ARG A 35 15.39 16.68 3.40
CA ARG A 35 15.35 15.99 2.11
C ARG A 35 13.92 16.02 1.54
N GLU A 36 13.61 17.10 0.83
CA GLU A 36 12.33 17.22 0.11
C GLU A 36 12.20 16.10 -0.94
N GLY A 37 11.09 15.36 -0.90
CA GLY A 37 10.71 14.38 -1.93
C GLY A 37 10.97 12.90 -1.63
N ALA A 38 11.57 12.53 -0.49
CA ALA A 38 11.65 11.11 -0.12
C ALA A 38 10.28 10.63 0.43
N PRO A 39 9.66 9.56 -0.13
CA PRO A 39 8.44 9.02 0.44
C PRO A 39 8.76 8.32 1.76
N VAL A 40 8.31 8.91 2.86
CA VAL A 40 8.51 8.35 4.21
C VAL A 40 7.32 7.46 4.52
N PHE A 41 7.42 6.20 4.14
CA PHE A 41 6.46 5.20 4.56
C PHE A 41 6.74 4.82 6.01
N ARG A 42 5.69 4.65 6.83
CA ARG A 42 5.85 4.31 8.26
C ARG A 42 5.98 2.81 8.53
N HIS A 43 5.35 1.99 7.69
CA HIS A 43 5.13 0.56 7.97
C HIS A 43 5.71 -0.37 6.89
N VAL A 44 6.26 0.19 5.82
CA VAL A 44 6.81 -0.55 4.68
C VAL A 44 8.09 0.15 4.28
N CYS A 45 9.19 -0.60 4.12
CA CYS A 45 10.43 -0.02 3.61
C CYS A 45 10.32 0.31 2.11
N ALA A 46 11.18 1.20 1.61
CA ALA A 46 11.17 1.66 0.22
C ALA A 46 11.28 0.49 -0.77
N ARG A 47 12.11 -0.52 -0.46
CA ARG A 47 12.24 -1.74 -1.28
C ARG A 47 10.91 -2.48 -1.42
N CYS A 48 10.11 -2.57 -0.35
CA CYS A 48 8.81 -3.24 -0.41
C CYS A 48 7.72 -2.33 -0.98
N ALA A 49 7.84 -1.02 -0.82
CA ALA A 49 6.91 -0.05 -1.39
C ALA A 49 6.88 -0.11 -2.91
N VAL A 50 8.05 -0.21 -3.57
CA VAL A 50 8.13 -0.30 -5.03
C VAL A 50 7.54 -1.60 -5.61
N GLN A 51 7.30 -2.61 -4.76
CA GLN A 51 6.64 -3.87 -5.15
C GLN A 51 5.11 -3.79 -5.06
N VAL A 52 4.55 -2.65 -4.61
CA VAL A 52 3.11 -2.43 -4.59
C VAL A 52 2.65 -2.13 -6.02
N GLU A 53 1.98 -3.11 -6.62
CA GLU A 53 1.51 -3.01 -7.99
C GLU A 53 0.18 -2.25 -8.05
N ALA A 54 0.26 -0.98 -8.47
CA ALA A 54 -0.90 -0.17 -8.79
C ALA A 54 -1.62 -0.73 -10.01
N VAL A 55 -2.94 -0.91 -9.90
CA VAL A 55 -3.76 -1.32 -11.04
C VAL A 55 -3.98 -0.11 -11.94
N ARG A 56 -3.74 -0.30 -13.24
CA ARG A 56 -3.95 0.69 -14.29
C ARG A 56 -4.86 0.11 -15.38
N PRO A 57 -5.45 0.96 -16.23
CA PRO A 57 -6.18 0.47 -17.40
C PRO A 57 -5.32 -0.48 -18.26
N PRO A 58 -5.94 -1.50 -18.89
CA PRO A 58 -7.38 -1.77 -18.89
C PRO A 58 -7.84 -2.54 -17.64
N HIS A 59 -8.99 -2.13 -17.08
CA HIS A 59 -9.64 -2.79 -15.96
C HIS A 59 -11.16 -2.76 -16.14
N CYS A 60 -11.87 -3.64 -15.44
CA CYS A 60 -13.32 -3.67 -15.44
C CYS A 60 -13.90 -2.33 -14.97
N THR A 61 -14.86 -1.76 -15.71
CA THR A 61 -15.56 -0.52 -15.36
C THR A 61 -16.58 -0.70 -14.24
N THR A 62 -16.92 -1.95 -13.90
CA THR A 62 -17.82 -2.26 -12.79
C THR A 62 -17.03 -2.44 -11.50
N CYS A 63 -16.17 -3.46 -11.37
CA CYS A 63 -15.49 -3.74 -10.10
C CYS A 63 -14.02 -3.28 -10.04
N GLY A 64 -13.46 -2.76 -11.13
CA GLY A 64 -12.05 -2.36 -11.18
C GLY A 64 -11.06 -3.53 -11.26
N HIS A 65 -11.51 -4.76 -11.55
CA HIS A 65 -10.61 -5.89 -11.72
C HIS A 65 -9.68 -5.65 -12.92
N PRO A 66 -8.35 -5.75 -12.75
CA PRO A 66 -7.40 -5.58 -13.85
C PRO A 66 -7.60 -6.68 -14.90
N PHE A 67 -7.44 -6.33 -16.17
CA PHE A 67 -7.35 -7.33 -17.22
C PHE A 67 -5.88 -7.66 -17.52
N TYR A 68 -5.62 -8.92 -17.85
CA TYR A 68 -4.29 -9.41 -18.21
C TYR A 68 -4.32 -9.92 -19.66
N GLY A 69 -3.36 -9.48 -20.48
CA GLY A 69 -3.28 -9.83 -21.91
C GLY A 69 -3.88 -8.79 -22.84
N VAL A 70 -3.98 -9.13 -24.13
CA VAL A 70 -4.62 -8.27 -25.14
C VAL A 70 -6.13 -8.40 -24.98
N VAL A 71 -6.76 -7.29 -24.61
CA VAL A 71 -8.22 -7.21 -24.46
C VAL A 71 -8.72 -6.20 -25.47
N GLU A 72 -9.38 -6.67 -26.52
CA GLU A 72 -10.14 -5.80 -27.41
C GLU A 72 -11.61 -5.79 -26.94
N GLY A 73 -12.15 -4.59 -26.74
CA GLY A 73 -13.60 -4.37 -26.59
C GLY A 73 -14.23 -4.66 -25.22
N GLU A 74 -13.68 -5.53 -24.38
CA GLU A 74 -14.31 -5.85 -23.08
C GLU A 74 -14.08 -4.79 -22.01
N ARG A 75 -15.17 -4.15 -21.57
CA ARG A 75 -15.18 -3.19 -20.44
C ARG A 75 -15.59 -3.85 -19.11
N ILE A 76 -16.20 -5.03 -19.15
CA ILE A 76 -16.77 -5.70 -17.98
C ILE A 76 -16.19 -7.11 -17.88
N CYS A 77 -15.73 -7.51 -16.69
CA CYS A 77 -15.18 -8.85 -16.47
C CYS A 77 -16.31 -9.89 -16.35
N VAL A 78 -15.98 -11.16 -16.59
CA VAL A 78 -16.93 -12.29 -16.47
C VAL A 78 -17.62 -12.34 -15.10
N LYS A 79 -16.93 -11.93 -14.03
CA LYS A 79 -17.53 -11.89 -12.67
C LYS A 79 -18.63 -10.84 -12.51
N CYS A 80 -18.59 -9.77 -13.30
CA CYS A 80 -19.56 -8.70 -13.26
C CYS A 80 -20.67 -8.85 -14.31
N GLN A 81 -20.55 -9.83 -15.21
CA GLN A 81 -21.61 -10.09 -16.19
C GLN A 81 -22.90 -10.50 -15.48
N GLY A 82 -23.99 -9.79 -15.78
CA GLY A 82 -25.30 -10.05 -15.18
C GLY A 82 -25.45 -9.59 -13.73
N LEU A 83 -24.46 -8.92 -13.15
CA LEU A 83 -24.62 -8.27 -11.84
C LEU A 83 -25.31 -6.92 -11.99
N ASP A 84 -26.14 -6.58 -11.00
CA ASP A 84 -26.68 -5.24 -10.76
C ASP A 84 -26.08 -4.70 -9.44
N PRO A 85 -24.88 -4.10 -9.45
CA PRO A 85 -24.22 -3.67 -8.24
C PRO A 85 -24.91 -2.42 -7.65
N ALA A 86 -25.08 -2.39 -6.33
CA ALA A 86 -25.62 -1.23 -5.61
C ALA A 86 -24.64 -0.02 -5.52
N PHE A 87 -23.60 0.02 -6.36
CA PHE A 87 -22.59 1.07 -6.41
C PHE A 87 -22.33 1.47 -7.88
N GLY A 88 -21.96 2.74 -8.10
CA GLY A 88 -21.77 3.26 -9.46
C GLY A 88 -20.50 2.76 -10.15
N GLU A 89 -19.37 2.72 -9.44
CA GLU A 89 -18.09 2.24 -9.97
C GLU A 89 -17.21 1.69 -8.83
N GLY A 90 -16.63 0.51 -9.04
CA GLY A 90 -15.61 -0.08 -8.20
C GLY A 90 -14.21 0.14 -8.78
N ARG A 91 -13.24 0.44 -7.92
CA ARG A 91 -11.84 0.64 -8.31
C ARG A 91 -10.92 -0.25 -7.49
N THR A 92 -9.99 -0.93 -8.16
CA THR A 92 -8.87 -1.60 -7.51
C THR A 92 -7.69 -0.64 -7.52
N ALA A 93 -7.22 -0.19 -6.36
CA ALA A 93 -6.05 0.69 -6.30
C ALA A 93 -4.74 -0.09 -6.55
N VAL A 94 -4.60 -1.23 -5.88
CA VAL A 94 -3.40 -2.08 -5.92
C VAL A 94 -3.78 -3.55 -5.88
N LEU A 95 -2.90 -4.41 -6.39
CA LEU A 95 -3.09 -5.86 -6.28
C LEU A 95 -2.90 -6.33 -4.84
N PHE A 96 -3.81 -7.19 -4.37
CA PHE A 96 -3.76 -7.80 -3.04
C PHE A 96 -2.70 -8.92 -2.96
N LYS A 97 -1.43 -8.54 -3.09
CA LYS A 97 -0.27 -9.44 -2.98
C LYS A 97 0.92 -8.72 -2.35
N GLY A 98 1.97 -9.47 -2.03
CA GLY A 98 3.23 -8.92 -1.49
C GLY A 98 3.03 -7.96 -0.31
N ALA A 99 3.66 -6.78 -0.40
CA ALA A 99 3.60 -5.75 0.64
C ALA A 99 2.19 -5.19 0.86
N ALA A 100 1.37 -5.05 -0.20
CA ALA A 100 -0.01 -4.57 -0.08
C ALA A 100 -0.88 -5.54 0.72
N ARG A 101 -0.73 -6.85 0.47
CA ARG A 101 -1.43 -7.88 1.25
C ARG A 101 -1.02 -7.86 2.72
N ALA A 102 0.28 -7.76 3.00
CA ALA A 102 0.80 -7.71 4.37
C ALA A 102 0.24 -6.51 5.14
N LEU A 103 0.22 -5.32 4.53
CA LEU A 103 -0.37 -4.11 5.12
C LEU A 103 -1.84 -4.30 5.49
N VAL A 104 -2.66 -4.81 4.57
CA VAL A 104 -4.10 -4.98 4.81
C VAL A 104 -4.37 -6.03 5.90
N ILE A 105 -3.62 -7.13 5.94
CA ILE A 105 -3.80 -8.17 6.96
C ILE A 105 -3.39 -7.63 8.34
N GLU A 106 -2.23 -6.98 8.43
CA GLU A 106 -1.75 -6.41 9.69
C GLU A 106 -2.74 -5.37 10.23
N LEU A 107 -3.26 -4.51 9.35
CA LEU A 107 -4.28 -3.53 9.70
C LEU A 107 -5.60 -4.19 10.14
N LYS A 108 -6.10 -5.19 9.42
CA LYS A 108 -7.44 -5.76 9.71
C LYS A 108 -7.48 -6.68 10.91
N TYR A 109 -6.39 -7.39 11.21
CA TYR A 109 -6.43 -8.54 12.12
C TYR A 109 -5.45 -8.47 13.29
N HIS A 110 -4.53 -7.50 13.31
CA HIS A 110 -3.49 -7.44 14.35
C HIS A 110 -3.38 -6.06 15.00
N ARG A 111 -3.40 -4.97 14.23
CA ARG A 111 -3.10 -3.61 14.72
C ARG A 111 -4.08 -2.54 14.23
N GLY A 112 -5.32 -2.92 13.97
CA GLY A 112 -6.42 -2.03 13.55
C GLY A 112 -7.19 -1.43 14.71
#